data_AF-A0A2H3I1F7-F1
#
_entry.id   AF-A0A2H3I1F7-F1
#
_cell.length_a   1.000
_cell.length_b   1.000
_cell.length_c   1.000
_cell.angle_alpha   90.00
_cell.angle_beta   90.00
_cell.angle_gamma   90.00
#
_symmetry.space_group_name_H-M   'P 1'
#
loop_
_entity.id
_entity.type
_entity.pdbx_description
1 polymer ?
#
loop_
_entity_poly.entity_id
_entity_poly.type
_entity_poly.pdbx_seq_one_letter_code
_entity_poly.pdbx_strand_id
1 'polypeptide(L)'
;MDPLLLQELDIHLPSKTAEVCYQKSIDSLHDADFMVNHNLFSIQAICLLIYIGHNIGQSDRISVLLASAVRIAQCLCLHRLGPDPRKNTDTVEQSPRAVQQRLIDREISKRVWWFLVRQDWLQIPFNNTYNIHPTQFNTPMPKNCEEELSLMFSSDDVIDRDQEHYTQGSYTMVLNHVAVLIWKTQDRMCQQGHPDAVEGGLHKLYAEVIQSDRELRELMDKMPTFFRNASRDDDLPAHVRYQREVLSLSFAHKFYSIHRHFQIPSFKDPWFAYTKVSCLPIMRRSLATIISLPEETYTSIVKSLWTVNTQVLTTVVWLLFELIFSRGTGTQLLDATEIRDLAIKSSSFLQQNQIMSRIAKRGFSLINTLLELDKSVERGDDTEFNLKEIISRVEKNDQDSREESGGLPSAELNGSSFVNWLSRDAAILGFTMDIFDSA
;
A
#
# COMPACT_ATOMS: atom_id res chain seq x y z
N MET A 1 5.87 -18.47 -18.95
CA MET A 1 6.23 -19.51 -17.97
C MET A 1 6.42 -20.80 -18.75
N ASP A 2 7.46 -21.57 -18.49
CA ASP A 2 7.70 -22.83 -19.21
C ASP A 2 6.61 -23.86 -18.81
N PRO A 3 5.77 -24.31 -19.76
CA PRO A 3 4.72 -25.30 -19.47
C PRO A 3 5.28 -26.61 -18.90
N LEU A 4 6.52 -26.97 -19.23
CA LEU A 4 7.17 -28.18 -18.72
C LEU A 4 7.48 -28.06 -17.23
N LEU A 5 8.00 -26.92 -16.80
CA LEU A 5 8.27 -26.65 -15.38
C LEU A 5 6.98 -26.64 -14.54
N LEU A 6 5.90 -26.11 -15.10
CA LEU A 6 4.59 -26.15 -14.45
C LEU A 6 4.12 -27.60 -14.26
N GLN A 7 4.27 -28.44 -15.29
CA GLN A 7 3.89 -29.84 -15.22
C GLN A 7 4.75 -30.65 -14.23
N GLU A 8 6.05 -30.37 -14.14
CA GLU A 8 6.95 -30.97 -13.15
C GLU A 8 6.54 -30.63 -11.71
N LEU A 9 5.99 -29.43 -11.49
CA LEU A 9 5.46 -28.98 -10.19
C LEU A 9 4.01 -29.42 -9.95
N ASP A 10 3.46 -30.29 -10.81
CA ASP A 10 2.07 -30.76 -10.78
C ASP A 10 1.07 -29.57 -10.81
N ILE A 11 1.41 -28.58 -11.64
CA ILE A 11 0.57 -27.41 -11.97
C ILE A 11 0.14 -27.60 -13.42
N HIS A 12 -1.06 -28.13 -13.61
CA HIS A 12 -1.76 -27.99 -14.88
C HIS A 12 -2.10 -26.51 -15.11
N LEU A 13 -2.43 -26.06 -16.32
CA LEU A 13 -2.74 -24.65 -16.64
C LEU A 13 -4.27 -24.35 -16.55
N PRO A 14 -4.91 -24.27 -15.36
CA PRO A 14 -6.30 -23.86 -15.25
C PRO A 14 -6.42 -22.32 -15.21
N SER A 15 -7.66 -21.85 -15.31
CA SER A 15 -8.09 -20.45 -15.13
C SER A 15 -7.66 -19.81 -13.79
N LYS A 16 -7.14 -20.60 -12.84
CA LYS A 16 -6.72 -20.19 -11.49
C LYS A 16 -5.25 -20.52 -11.17
N THR A 17 -4.37 -20.54 -12.16
CA THR A 17 -2.96 -20.91 -11.98
C THR A 17 -2.28 -20.11 -10.83
N ALA A 18 -2.58 -18.82 -10.67
CA ALA A 18 -2.01 -18.01 -9.59
C ALA A 18 -2.44 -18.46 -8.17
N GLU A 19 -3.70 -18.87 -7.98
CA GLU A 19 -4.20 -19.41 -6.71
C GLU A 19 -3.54 -20.76 -6.39
N VAL A 20 -3.37 -21.61 -7.40
CA VAL A 20 -2.69 -22.91 -7.25
C VAL A 20 -1.22 -22.71 -6.87
N CYS A 21 -0.50 -21.84 -7.57
CA CYS A 21 0.90 -21.52 -7.23
C CYS A 21 1.03 -20.92 -5.83
N TYR A 22 0.10 -20.05 -5.44
CA TYR A 22 0.04 -19.49 -4.08
C TYR A 22 -0.12 -20.60 -3.05
N GLN A 23 -1.08 -21.52 -3.25
CA GLN A 23 -1.32 -22.61 -2.31
C GLN A 23 -0.12 -23.57 -2.24
N LYS A 24 0.45 -23.99 -3.38
CA LYS A 24 1.65 -24.84 -3.39
C LYS A 24 2.85 -24.17 -2.73
N SER A 25 2.99 -22.85 -2.83
CA SER A 25 4.04 -22.10 -2.12
C SER A 25 3.83 -22.12 -0.61
N ILE A 26 2.59 -22.02 -0.16
CA ILE A 26 2.21 -22.16 1.26
C ILE A 26 2.51 -23.58 1.75
N ASP A 27 2.12 -24.60 0.97
CA ASP A 27 2.37 -26.01 1.30
C ASP A 27 3.89 -26.26 1.42
N SER A 28 4.68 -25.74 0.48
CA SER A 28 6.14 -25.83 0.50
C SER A 28 6.77 -25.17 1.75
N LEU A 29 6.21 -24.04 2.22
CA LEU A 29 6.66 -23.42 3.48
C LEU A 29 6.38 -24.33 4.67
N HIS A 30 5.21 -24.98 4.70
CA HIS A 30 4.83 -25.90 5.77
C HIS A 30 5.64 -27.19 5.74
N ASP A 31 5.88 -27.78 4.56
CA ASP A 31 6.70 -28.98 4.38
C ASP A 31 8.16 -28.75 4.80
N ALA A 32 8.67 -27.53 4.58
CA ALA A 32 9.98 -27.12 5.06
C ALA A 32 10.04 -26.83 6.57
N ASP A 33 8.89 -26.86 7.27
CA ASP A 33 8.74 -26.44 8.66
C ASP A 33 9.41 -25.08 8.92
N PHE A 34 9.01 -24.06 8.15
CA PHE A 34 9.69 -22.74 8.12
C PHE A 34 9.75 -22.03 9.48
N MET A 35 8.92 -22.43 10.45
CA MET A 35 8.93 -21.90 11.81
C MET A 35 10.04 -22.51 12.68
N VAL A 36 10.58 -23.67 12.30
CA VAL A 36 11.71 -24.34 12.95
C VAL A 36 12.99 -24.15 12.12
N ASN A 37 12.90 -24.38 10.80
CA ASN A 37 14.03 -24.33 9.88
C ASN A 37 14.21 -22.94 9.28
N HIS A 38 14.69 -22.00 10.10
CA HIS A 38 14.91 -20.62 9.69
C HIS A 38 15.89 -20.50 8.51
N ASN A 39 15.43 -19.91 7.41
CA ASN A 39 16.25 -19.62 6.25
C ASN A 39 15.74 -18.38 5.49
N LEU A 40 16.63 -17.76 4.72
CA LEU A 40 16.33 -16.53 3.98
C LEU A 40 15.27 -16.74 2.89
N PHE A 41 15.27 -17.91 2.24
CA PHE A 41 14.35 -18.21 1.14
C PHE A 41 12.89 -18.29 1.60
N SER A 42 12.62 -18.83 2.79
CA SER A 42 11.28 -18.80 3.38
C SER A 42 10.79 -17.38 3.62
N ILE A 43 11.66 -16.48 4.08
CA ILE A 43 11.32 -15.06 4.25
C ILE A 43 11.02 -14.42 2.89
N GLN A 44 11.85 -14.66 1.88
CA GLN A 44 11.66 -14.14 0.53
C GLN A 44 10.36 -14.65 -0.09
N ALA A 45 10.04 -15.94 0.06
CA ALA A 45 8.79 -16.53 -0.40
C ALA A 45 7.58 -15.81 0.24
N ILE A 46 7.60 -15.60 1.56
CA ILE A 46 6.55 -14.83 2.25
C ILE A 46 6.45 -13.39 1.72
N CYS A 47 7.58 -12.73 1.47
CA CYS A 47 7.62 -11.38 0.89
C CYS A 47 7.03 -11.32 -0.53
N LEU A 48 7.05 -12.43 -1.28
CA LEU A 48 6.42 -12.51 -2.61
C LEU A 48 4.94 -12.85 -2.52
N LEU A 49 4.53 -13.69 -1.56
CA LEU A 49 3.15 -14.13 -1.39
C LEU A 49 2.17 -12.96 -1.16
N ILE A 50 2.60 -11.85 -0.54
CA ILE A 50 1.78 -10.65 -0.36
C ILE A 50 1.19 -10.10 -1.67
N TYR A 51 1.91 -10.19 -2.79
CA TYR A 51 1.45 -9.64 -4.07
C TYR A 51 0.22 -10.36 -4.63
N ILE A 52 0.02 -11.62 -4.24
CA ILE A 52 -1.12 -12.45 -4.66
C ILE A 52 -2.15 -12.59 -3.53
N GLY A 53 -1.69 -12.79 -2.30
CA GLY A 53 -2.53 -13.13 -1.16
C GLY A 53 -3.64 -12.12 -0.89
N HIS A 54 -3.36 -10.81 -0.99
CA HIS A 54 -4.39 -9.78 -0.84
C HIS A 54 -5.47 -9.83 -1.93
N ASN A 55 -5.07 -10.09 -3.18
CA ASN A 55 -6.00 -10.20 -4.30
C ASN A 55 -6.97 -11.37 -4.13
N ILE A 56 -6.52 -12.49 -3.56
CA ILE A 56 -7.35 -13.69 -3.35
C ILE A 56 -8.03 -13.72 -1.96
N GLY A 57 -7.94 -12.64 -1.19
CA GLY A 57 -8.60 -12.49 0.11
C GLY A 57 -7.95 -13.24 1.27
N GLN A 58 -6.64 -13.52 1.17
CA GLN A 58 -5.83 -14.16 2.21
C GLN A 58 -5.04 -13.15 3.06
N SER A 59 -5.55 -11.92 3.20
CA SER A 59 -4.81 -10.82 3.81
C SER A 59 -4.42 -11.04 5.27
N ASP A 60 -5.29 -11.66 6.07
CA ASP A 60 -5.01 -11.96 7.48
C ASP A 60 -3.88 -12.98 7.58
N ARG A 61 -3.96 -14.03 6.75
CA ARG A 61 -2.89 -15.03 6.64
C ARG A 61 -1.57 -14.39 6.24
N ILE A 62 -1.57 -13.51 5.24
CA ILE A 62 -0.37 -12.77 4.83
C ILE A 62 0.16 -11.89 5.95
N SER A 63 -0.70 -11.21 6.71
CA SER A 63 -0.29 -10.37 7.84
C SER A 63 0.42 -11.19 8.92
N VAL A 64 -0.13 -12.36 9.25
CA VAL A 64 0.51 -13.30 10.18
C VAL A 64 1.82 -13.85 9.62
N LEU A 65 1.86 -14.23 8.34
CA LEU A 65 3.08 -14.71 7.69
C LEU A 65 4.17 -13.64 7.69
N LEU A 66 3.85 -12.37 7.45
CA LEU A 66 4.81 -11.27 7.51
C LEU A 66 5.34 -11.06 8.93
N ALA A 67 4.49 -11.14 9.96
CA ALA A 67 4.94 -11.09 11.35
C ALA A 67 5.88 -12.26 11.68
N SER A 68 5.57 -13.48 11.21
CA SER A 68 6.46 -14.63 11.32
C SER A 68 7.78 -14.41 10.57
N ALA A 69 7.73 -13.84 9.36
CA ALA A 69 8.91 -13.51 8.57
C ALA A 69 9.80 -12.48 9.27
N VAL A 70 9.22 -11.48 9.96
CA VAL A 70 9.96 -10.55 10.83
C VAL A 70 10.68 -11.32 11.94
N ARG A 71 10.00 -12.24 12.61
CA ARG A 71 10.61 -13.05 13.68
C ARG A 71 11.75 -13.91 13.15
N ILE A 72 11.56 -14.59 12.02
CA ILE A 72 12.58 -15.43 11.39
C ILE A 72 13.78 -14.57 10.95
N ALA A 73 13.54 -13.39 10.35
CA ALA A 73 14.60 -12.44 9.99
C ALA A 73 15.40 -11.98 11.21
N GLN A 74 14.74 -11.81 12.37
CA GLN A 74 15.41 -11.51 13.63
C GLN A 74 16.28 -12.69 14.10
N CYS A 75 15.79 -13.93 14.02
CA CYS A 75 16.56 -15.13 14.34
C CYS A 75 17.81 -15.27 13.44
N LEU A 76 17.70 -14.90 12.16
CA LEU A 76 18.82 -14.85 11.20
C LEU A 76 19.69 -13.58 11.33
N CYS A 77 19.43 -12.74 12.34
CA CYS A 77 20.17 -11.51 12.61
C CYS A 77 20.15 -10.46 11.47
N LEU A 78 19.16 -10.49 10.57
CA LEU A 78 19.07 -9.51 9.47
C LEU A 78 18.79 -8.08 9.95
N HIS A 79 18.32 -7.93 11.19
CA HIS A 79 18.10 -6.66 11.87
C HIS A 79 19.40 -6.06 12.47
N ARG A 80 20.50 -6.81 12.51
CA ARG A 80 21.77 -6.43 13.16
C ARG A 80 22.96 -6.42 12.22
N LEU A 81 22.76 -6.04 10.95
CA LEU A 81 23.85 -6.03 9.96
C LEU A 81 24.91 -4.96 10.24
N GLY A 82 24.59 -3.95 11.06
CA GLY A 82 25.49 -2.84 11.39
C GLY A 82 25.85 -1.96 10.18
N PRO A 83 26.68 -0.92 10.39
CA PRO A 83 27.21 -0.11 9.29
C PRO A 83 27.98 -0.96 8.28
N ASP A 84 28.10 -0.46 7.05
CA ASP A 84 28.91 -1.16 6.05
C ASP A 84 30.37 -1.26 6.47
N PRO A 85 31.01 -2.44 6.28
CA PRO A 85 32.39 -2.65 6.69
C PRO A 85 33.30 -1.59 6.07
N ARG A 86 34.19 -1.01 6.88
CA ARG A 86 35.21 -0.08 6.38
C ARG A 86 36.19 -0.86 5.49
N LYS A 87 36.70 -0.19 4.45
CA LYS A 87 37.54 -0.76 3.38
C LYS A 87 38.77 -1.58 3.83
N ASN A 88 39.25 -1.40 5.07
CA ASN A 88 40.50 -1.98 5.58
C ASN A 88 40.40 -2.54 7.01
N THR A 89 39.47 -3.45 7.30
CA THR A 89 39.52 -4.18 8.59
C THR A 89 39.92 -5.63 8.36
N ASP A 90 41.23 -5.88 8.46
CA ASP A 90 41.92 -7.10 8.92
C ASP A 90 41.23 -8.45 8.64
N THR A 91 40.82 -8.71 7.41
CA THR A 91 40.40 -10.06 7.01
C THR A 91 41.49 -10.75 6.20
N VAL A 92 41.85 -11.95 6.66
CA VAL A 92 42.54 -13.04 5.94
C VAL A 92 42.35 -12.94 4.43
N GLU A 93 43.40 -13.19 3.63
CA GLU A 93 43.34 -13.22 2.16
C GLU A 93 42.12 -14.01 1.65
N GLN A 94 41.01 -13.30 1.39
CA GLN A 94 39.79 -13.87 0.83
C GLN A 94 39.85 -13.70 -0.68
N SER A 95 39.43 -14.74 -1.42
CA SER A 95 39.38 -14.64 -2.87
C SER A 95 38.40 -13.52 -3.31
N PRO A 96 38.66 -12.80 -4.41
CA PRO A 96 37.77 -11.74 -4.90
C PRO A 96 36.32 -12.19 -5.05
N ARG A 97 36.10 -13.44 -5.47
CA ARG A 97 34.77 -14.06 -5.59
C ARG A 97 34.08 -14.20 -4.23
N ALA A 98 34.80 -14.57 -3.17
CA ALA A 98 34.22 -14.69 -1.84
C ALA A 98 33.82 -13.32 -1.26
N VAL A 99 34.63 -12.29 -1.51
CA VAL A 99 34.31 -10.91 -1.15
C VAL A 99 33.05 -10.44 -1.87
N GLN A 100 32.98 -10.66 -3.19
CA GLN A 100 31.82 -10.31 -4.00
C GLN A 100 30.55 -10.99 -3.50
N GLN A 101 30.59 -12.31 -3.25
CA GLN A 101 29.43 -13.05 -2.74
C GLN A 101 28.97 -12.49 -1.39
N ARG A 102 29.90 -12.19 -0.47
CA ARG A 102 29.57 -11.58 0.83
C ARG A 102 28.86 -10.23 0.68
N LEU A 103 29.29 -9.42 -0.27
CA LEU A 103 28.67 -8.12 -0.55
C LEU A 103 27.25 -8.29 -1.15
N ILE A 104 27.05 -9.25 -2.05
CA ILE A 104 25.73 -9.62 -2.59
C ILE A 104 24.81 -10.06 -1.45
N ASP A 105 25.24 -11.03 -0.64
CA ASP A 105 24.43 -11.60 0.44
C ASP A 105 24.03 -10.53 1.45
N ARG A 106 24.93 -9.57 1.71
CA ARG A 106 24.65 -8.43 2.58
C ARG A 106 23.59 -7.50 1.98
N GLU A 107 23.69 -7.12 0.70
CA GLU A 107 22.67 -6.27 0.07
C GLU A 107 21.31 -6.98 -0.04
N ILE A 108 21.29 -8.28 -0.34
CA ILE A 108 20.05 -9.08 -0.31
C ILE A 108 19.44 -9.05 1.10
N SER A 109 20.26 -9.24 2.13
CA SER A 109 19.82 -9.21 3.53
C SER A 109 19.22 -7.85 3.92
N LYS A 110 19.86 -6.74 3.50
CA LYS A 110 19.32 -5.39 3.70
C LYS A 110 17.98 -5.22 2.98
N ARG A 111 17.87 -5.65 1.71
CA ARG A 111 16.66 -5.52 0.90
C ARG A 111 15.49 -6.28 1.50
N VAL A 112 15.74 -7.50 2.00
CA VAL A 112 14.73 -8.32 2.69
C VAL A 112 14.33 -7.68 4.01
N TRP A 113 15.28 -7.24 4.83
CA TRP A 113 14.97 -6.55 6.09
C TRP A 113 14.14 -5.29 5.87
N TRP A 114 14.56 -4.43 4.93
CA TRP A 114 13.85 -3.19 4.62
C TRP A 114 12.53 -3.40 3.89
N PHE A 115 12.34 -4.54 3.20
CA PHE A 115 11.02 -4.95 2.75
C PHE A 115 10.07 -5.13 3.94
N LEU A 116 10.49 -5.88 4.97
CA LEU A 116 9.68 -6.14 6.15
C LEU A 116 9.42 -4.86 6.95
N VAL A 117 10.43 -4.02 7.17
CA VAL A 117 10.28 -2.69 7.81
C VAL A 117 9.25 -1.85 7.06
N ARG A 118 9.36 -1.79 5.73
CA ARG A 118 8.42 -1.03 4.90
C ARG A 118 7.00 -1.57 5.00
N GLN A 119 6.80 -2.89 4.93
CA GLN A 119 5.44 -3.46 5.04
C GLN A 119 4.83 -3.22 6.42
N ASP A 120 5.61 -3.33 7.49
CA ASP A 120 5.13 -3.08 8.85
C ASP A 120 4.76 -1.59 9.06
N TRP A 121 5.64 -0.68 8.65
CA TRP A 121 5.43 0.75 8.90
C TRP A 121 4.41 1.41 7.97
N LEU A 122 4.30 0.99 6.70
CA LEU A 122 3.28 1.55 5.79
C LEU A 122 1.84 1.17 6.21
N GLN A 123 1.67 0.17 7.08
CA GLN A 123 0.38 -0.28 7.60
C GLN A 123 -0.03 0.41 8.90
N ILE A 124 0.86 1.21 9.53
CA ILE A 124 0.59 1.91 10.79
C ILE A 124 -0.71 2.70 10.76
N PRO A 125 -1.01 3.53 9.72
CA PRO A 125 -2.26 4.27 9.69
C PRO A 125 -3.49 3.36 9.71
N PHE A 126 -3.38 2.09 9.33
CA PHE A 126 -4.51 1.16 9.24
C PHE A 126 -4.68 0.28 10.48
N ASN A 127 -3.56 -0.03 11.14
CA ASN A 127 -3.53 -0.94 12.26
C ASN A 127 -3.34 -0.25 13.62
N ASN A 128 -2.91 1.02 13.63
CA ASN A 128 -2.49 1.76 14.83
C ASN A 128 -1.46 1.00 15.69
N THR A 129 -0.69 0.11 15.06
CA THR A 129 0.37 -0.69 15.68
C THR A 129 1.43 -1.07 14.64
N TYR A 130 2.61 -1.47 15.13
CA TYR A 130 3.72 -1.97 14.33
C TYR A 130 4.58 -2.92 15.18
N ASN A 131 5.32 -3.81 14.53
CA ASN A 131 6.11 -4.86 15.18
C ASN A 131 7.60 -4.51 15.27
N ILE A 132 8.12 -3.68 14.36
CA ILE A 132 9.54 -3.35 14.26
C ILE A 132 9.76 -1.96 14.83
N HIS A 133 10.35 -1.87 16.02
CA HIS A 133 10.72 -0.60 16.61
C HIS A 133 12.10 -0.14 16.09
N PRO A 134 12.30 1.12 15.69
CA PRO A 134 13.55 1.57 15.07
C PRO A 134 14.77 1.54 15.99
N THR A 135 14.58 1.58 17.30
CA THR A 135 15.70 1.43 18.25
C THR A 135 16.18 -0.02 18.39
N GLN A 136 15.49 -0.98 17.78
CA GLN A 136 15.76 -2.42 17.92
C GLN A 136 16.53 -3.01 16.73
N PHE A 137 16.90 -2.21 15.73
CA PHE A 137 17.70 -2.67 14.58
C PHE A 137 18.72 -1.62 14.17
N ASN A 138 19.81 -2.05 13.52
CA ASN A 138 20.87 -1.16 13.02
C ASN A 138 21.26 -1.44 11.56
N THR A 139 20.48 -2.26 10.87
CA THR A 139 20.65 -2.54 9.45
C THR A 139 20.38 -1.30 8.59
N PRO A 140 21.38 -0.80 7.83
CA PRO A 140 21.21 0.39 7.00
C PRO A 140 20.29 0.11 5.81
N MET A 141 19.75 1.17 5.22
CA MET A 141 18.96 1.07 3.98
C MET A 141 19.79 0.43 2.86
N PRO A 142 19.19 -0.36 1.94
CA PRO A 142 19.91 -0.93 0.81
C PRO A 142 20.51 0.16 -0.07
N LYS A 143 21.66 -0.12 -0.67
CA LYS A 143 22.29 0.79 -1.65
C LYS A 143 21.49 0.84 -2.95
N ASN A 144 21.51 1.98 -3.63
CA ASN A 144 20.98 2.12 -4.98
C ASN A 144 22.01 1.57 -5.98
N CYS A 145 22.05 0.25 -6.16
CA CYS A 145 23.06 -0.41 -6.98
C CYS A 145 22.47 -1.15 -8.18
N GLU A 146 23.32 -1.40 -9.18
CA GLU A 146 22.95 -2.20 -10.36
C GLU A 146 22.79 -3.68 -10.00
N GLU A 147 21.97 -4.40 -10.77
CA GLU A 147 21.82 -5.86 -10.65
C GLU A 147 22.87 -6.61 -11.49
N GLU A 148 23.41 -5.98 -12.53
CA GLU A 148 24.48 -6.57 -13.33
C GLU A 148 25.79 -6.58 -12.54
N LEU A 149 26.35 -7.78 -12.31
CA LEU A 149 27.54 -7.97 -11.49
C LEU A 149 28.75 -7.13 -11.96
N SER A 150 28.87 -6.87 -13.27
CA SER A 150 29.96 -6.06 -13.84
C SER A 150 29.85 -4.56 -13.46
N LEU A 151 28.63 -4.08 -13.17
CA LEU A 151 28.32 -2.68 -12.88
C LEU A 151 28.02 -2.41 -11.40
N MET A 152 27.78 -3.47 -10.62
CA MET A 152 27.41 -3.41 -9.20
C MET A 152 28.61 -3.14 -8.28
N PHE A 153 29.81 -3.64 -8.64
CA PHE A 153 30.98 -3.61 -7.75
C PHE A 153 32.08 -2.69 -8.24
N SER A 154 32.71 -2.02 -7.27
CA SER A 154 34.10 -1.58 -7.37
C SER A 154 35.03 -2.69 -6.88
N SER A 155 36.34 -2.46 -6.83
CA SER A 155 37.31 -3.47 -6.38
C SER A 155 36.93 -4.17 -5.07
N ASP A 156 36.35 -3.43 -4.09
CA ASP A 156 36.12 -3.95 -2.73
C ASP A 156 34.75 -3.57 -2.12
N ASP A 157 33.85 -2.90 -2.84
CA ASP A 157 32.55 -2.46 -2.31
C ASP A 157 31.46 -2.36 -3.41
N VAL A 158 30.20 -2.48 -3.00
CA VAL A 158 29.02 -2.18 -3.82
C VAL A 158 28.98 -0.69 -4.11
N ILE A 159 28.86 -0.34 -5.39
CA ILE A 159 28.73 1.03 -5.86
C ILE A 159 27.31 1.52 -5.53
N ASP A 160 27.23 2.48 -4.63
CA ASP A 160 25.99 3.20 -4.34
C ASP A 160 25.85 4.33 -5.37
N ARG A 161 24.89 4.18 -6.29
CA ARG A 161 24.64 5.15 -7.35
C ARG A 161 23.87 6.34 -6.79
N ASP A 162 24.10 7.50 -7.38
CA ASP A 162 23.28 8.69 -7.10
C ASP A 162 21.79 8.40 -7.31
N GLN A 163 20.92 9.09 -6.58
CA GLN A 163 19.47 8.87 -6.66
C GLN A 163 18.88 9.13 -8.05
N GLU A 164 19.52 9.96 -8.88
CA GLU A 164 19.09 10.25 -10.26
C GLU A 164 19.50 9.16 -11.25
N HIS A 165 20.29 8.17 -10.81
CA HIS A 165 20.58 6.96 -11.57
C HIS A 165 19.52 5.90 -11.29
N TYR A 166 18.69 5.60 -12.29
CA TYR A 166 17.66 4.57 -12.17
C TYR A 166 18.30 3.19 -11.95
N THR A 167 17.86 2.49 -10.92
CA THR A 167 18.08 1.06 -10.70
C THR A 167 16.75 0.38 -10.36
N GLN A 168 16.73 -0.95 -10.31
CA GLN A 168 15.55 -1.68 -9.82
C GLN A 168 15.22 -1.35 -8.35
N GLY A 169 16.19 -0.87 -7.57
CA GLY A 169 16.01 -0.44 -6.19
C GLY A 169 15.33 0.92 -6.03
N SER A 170 15.36 1.80 -7.05
CA SER A 170 14.93 3.20 -6.94
C SER A 170 13.48 3.35 -6.47
N TYR A 171 12.55 2.53 -6.96
CA TYR A 171 11.15 2.54 -6.54
C TYR A 171 11.02 2.26 -5.03
N THR A 172 11.73 1.24 -4.54
CA THR A 172 11.66 0.85 -3.12
C THR A 172 12.37 1.82 -2.18
N MET A 173 13.45 2.46 -2.66
CA MET A 173 14.13 3.53 -1.92
C MET A 173 13.17 4.66 -1.56
N VAL A 174 12.40 5.15 -2.53
CA VAL A 174 11.37 6.18 -2.30
C VAL A 174 10.38 5.75 -1.23
N LEU A 175 9.84 4.53 -1.34
CA LEU A 175 8.88 4.03 -0.36
C LEU A 175 9.48 3.74 1.02
N ASN A 176 10.78 3.44 1.13
CA ASN A 176 11.44 3.31 2.42
C ASN A 176 11.47 4.65 3.17
N HIS A 177 11.74 5.76 2.48
CA HIS A 177 11.67 7.09 3.09
C HIS A 177 10.25 7.45 3.53
N VAL A 178 9.25 7.12 2.72
CA VAL A 178 7.83 7.29 3.10
C VAL A 178 7.48 6.45 4.33
N ALA A 179 7.95 5.21 4.42
CA ALA A 179 7.72 4.35 5.58
C ALA A 179 8.32 4.94 6.87
N VAL A 180 9.55 5.48 6.79
CA VAL A 180 10.18 6.19 7.91
C VAL A 180 9.33 7.38 8.37
N LEU A 181 8.80 8.17 7.43
CA LEU A 181 7.94 9.31 7.75
C LEU A 181 6.64 8.89 8.44
N ILE A 182 5.99 7.82 7.95
CA ILE A 182 4.76 7.31 8.57
C ILE A 182 5.01 6.84 10.00
N TRP A 183 6.11 6.11 10.23
CA TRP A 183 6.48 5.73 11.60
C TRP A 183 6.74 6.95 12.48
N LYS A 184 7.53 7.94 12.02
CA LYS A 184 7.78 9.18 12.77
C LYS A 184 6.50 9.94 13.10
N THR A 185 5.55 9.96 12.17
CA THR A 185 4.23 10.58 12.38
C THR A 185 3.52 9.90 13.55
N GLN A 186 3.46 8.58 13.56
CA GLN A 186 2.84 7.83 14.65
C GLN A 186 3.55 8.06 15.98
N ASP A 187 4.88 8.07 16.00
CA ASP A 187 5.65 8.32 17.21
C ASP A 187 5.37 9.71 17.80
N ARG A 188 5.36 10.76 16.96
CA ARG A 188 4.98 12.12 17.38
C ARG A 188 3.54 12.19 17.88
N MET A 189 2.60 11.55 17.19
CA MET A 189 1.20 11.46 17.61
C MET A 189 1.06 10.79 18.98
N CYS A 190 1.77 9.68 19.23
CA CYS A 190 1.78 9.00 20.52
C CYS A 190 2.35 9.88 21.64
N GLN A 191 3.38 10.68 21.37
CA GLN A 191 3.99 11.59 22.35
C GLN A 191 3.05 12.71 22.80
N GLN A 192 2.07 13.10 21.97
CA GLN A 192 1.03 14.06 22.38
C GLN A 192 0.04 13.47 23.40
N GLY A 193 -0.03 12.14 23.51
CA GLY A 193 -0.97 11.44 24.39
C GLY A 193 -2.40 11.37 23.84
N HIS A 194 -3.32 10.89 24.69
CA HIS A 194 -4.74 10.80 24.31
C HIS A 194 -5.32 12.22 24.13
N PRO A 195 -6.13 12.48 23.08
CA PRO A 195 -6.66 13.82 22.80
C PRO A 195 -7.46 14.41 23.97
N ASP A 196 -8.21 13.57 24.69
CA ASP A 196 -9.03 14.01 25.84
C ASP A 196 -8.22 14.25 27.12
N ALA A 197 -6.98 13.75 27.19
CA ALA A 197 -6.14 13.89 28.39
C ALA A 197 -5.34 15.20 28.42
N VAL A 198 -5.31 15.94 27.30
CA VAL A 198 -4.49 17.13 27.13
C VAL A 198 -5.34 18.26 26.59
N GLU A 199 -5.24 19.45 27.19
CA GLU A 199 -5.93 20.64 26.70
C GLU A 199 -5.52 20.93 25.24
N GLY A 200 -6.52 21.05 24.36
CA GLY A 200 -6.34 21.22 22.92
C GLY A 200 -5.70 20.01 22.24
N GLY A 201 -5.77 18.81 22.83
CA GLY A 201 -5.09 17.60 22.34
C GLY A 201 -5.40 17.29 20.88
N LEU A 202 -6.67 17.39 20.46
CA LEU A 202 -7.06 17.16 19.07
C LEU A 202 -6.38 18.12 18.08
N HIS A 203 -6.20 19.40 18.47
CA HIS A 203 -5.53 20.40 17.64
C HIS A 203 -4.01 20.16 17.59
N LYS A 204 -3.41 19.69 18.69
CA LYS A 204 -1.99 19.30 18.72
C LYS A 204 -1.72 18.11 17.80
N LEU A 205 -2.55 17.07 17.89
CA LEU A 205 -2.50 15.93 16.99
C LEU A 205 -2.67 16.37 15.52
N TYR A 206 -3.58 17.30 15.26
CA TYR A 206 -3.77 17.82 13.90
C TYR A 206 -2.55 18.60 13.39
N ALA A 207 -1.88 19.38 14.25
CA ALA A 207 -0.66 20.07 13.89
C ALA A 207 0.48 19.11 13.51
N GLU A 208 0.62 17.98 14.22
CA GLU A 208 1.57 16.92 13.86
C GLU A 208 1.26 16.31 12.49
N VAL A 209 -0.02 16.06 12.20
CA VAL A 209 -0.47 15.57 10.90
C VAL A 209 -0.16 16.56 9.78
N ILE A 210 -0.42 17.86 9.98
CA ILE A 210 -0.07 18.91 9.00
C ILE A 210 1.45 18.97 8.77
N GLN A 211 2.24 18.83 9.83
CA GLN A 211 3.69 18.79 9.70
C GLN A 211 4.14 17.58 8.87
N SER A 212 3.54 16.42 9.10
CA SER A 212 3.78 15.22 8.30
C SER A 212 3.34 15.35 6.83
N ASP A 213 2.24 16.06 6.53
CA ASP A 213 1.84 16.38 5.14
C ASP A 213 2.94 17.16 4.42
N ARG A 214 3.49 18.20 5.07
CA ARG A 214 4.60 19.00 4.51
C ARG A 214 5.83 18.14 4.26
N GLU A 215 6.21 17.31 5.22
CA GLU A 215 7.35 16.39 5.09
C GLU A 215 7.13 15.37 3.95
N LEU A 216 5.90 14.89 3.76
CA LEU A 216 5.58 13.98 2.64
C LEU A 216 5.66 14.70 1.29
N ARG A 217 5.23 15.96 1.24
CA ARG A 217 5.36 16.81 0.05
C ARG A 217 6.82 17.06 -0.30
N GLU A 218 7.66 17.34 0.68
CA GLU A 218 9.11 17.43 0.44
C GLU A 218 9.71 16.14 -0.11
N LEU A 219 9.28 14.97 0.37
CA LEU A 219 9.72 13.69 -0.18
C LEU A 219 9.27 13.50 -1.63
N MET A 220 8.03 13.90 -1.94
CA MET A 220 7.51 13.88 -3.32
C MET A 220 8.32 14.81 -4.22
N ASP A 221 8.66 16.00 -3.73
CA ASP A 221 9.44 17.01 -4.46
C ASP A 221 10.92 16.63 -4.60
N LYS A 222 11.48 15.80 -3.70
CA LYS A 222 12.88 15.33 -3.72
C LYS A 222 13.07 13.99 -4.45
N MET A 223 11.99 13.25 -4.72
CA MET A 223 12.00 11.95 -5.42
C MET A 223 12.72 12.02 -6.78
N PRO A 224 13.47 11.00 -7.24
CA PRO A 224 14.23 11.08 -8.50
C PRO A 224 13.45 11.64 -9.70
N THR A 225 14.12 12.43 -10.57
CA THR A 225 13.47 13.16 -11.68
C THR A 225 12.64 12.26 -12.59
N PHE A 226 13.07 11.03 -12.83
CA PHE A 226 12.36 10.05 -13.66
C PHE A 226 11.00 9.61 -13.09
N PHE A 227 10.80 9.76 -11.77
CA PHE A 227 9.49 9.56 -11.11
C PHE A 227 8.70 10.86 -10.90
N ARG A 228 9.24 12.04 -11.25
CA ARG A 228 8.51 13.31 -11.19
C ARG A 228 8.11 13.83 -12.57
N ASN A 229 8.99 13.70 -13.57
CA ASN A 229 8.88 14.34 -14.87
C ASN A 229 8.92 13.30 -16.00
N ALA A 230 7.97 13.38 -16.93
CA ALA A 230 7.90 12.53 -18.12
C ALA A 230 8.92 12.87 -19.23
N SER A 231 9.71 13.94 -19.06
CA SER A 231 10.58 14.47 -20.11
C SER A 231 11.78 13.60 -20.47
N ARG A 232 12.04 12.52 -19.73
CA ARG A 232 13.18 11.60 -19.95
C ARG A 232 12.74 10.17 -20.25
N ASP A 233 11.47 9.97 -20.61
CA ASP A 233 10.91 8.62 -20.77
C ASP A 233 11.59 7.82 -21.89
N ASP A 234 12.09 8.49 -22.95
CA ASP A 234 12.75 7.82 -24.08
C ASP A 234 14.11 7.19 -23.73
N ASP A 235 14.79 7.70 -22.69
CA ASP A 235 16.09 7.21 -22.23
C ASP A 235 15.97 6.08 -21.18
N LEU A 236 14.74 5.77 -20.76
CA LEU A 236 14.46 4.90 -19.62
C LEU A 236 13.71 3.63 -20.06
N PRO A 237 13.83 2.54 -19.28
CA PRO A 237 12.99 1.37 -19.52
C PRO A 237 11.49 1.74 -19.49
N ALA A 238 10.72 1.18 -20.42
CA ALA A 238 9.31 1.52 -20.60
C ALA A 238 8.44 1.33 -19.33
N HIS A 239 8.84 0.48 -18.38
CA HIS A 239 8.11 0.29 -17.12
C HIS A 239 8.26 1.46 -16.14
N VAL A 240 9.27 2.34 -16.30
CA VAL A 240 9.53 3.46 -15.38
C VAL A 240 8.40 4.47 -15.40
N ARG A 241 7.80 4.76 -16.57
CA ARG A 241 6.62 5.63 -16.67
C ARG A 241 5.44 5.08 -15.86
N TYR A 242 5.26 3.76 -15.83
CA TYR A 242 4.18 3.12 -15.06
C TYR A 242 4.48 3.14 -13.57
N GLN A 243 5.73 2.89 -13.18
CA GLN A 243 6.18 3.04 -11.80
C GLN A 243 5.94 4.47 -11.29
N ARG A 244 6.19 5.49 -12.11
CA ARG A 244 5.87 6.88 -11.80
C ARG A 244 4.39 7.08 -11.52
N GLU A 245 3.49 6.61 -12.38
CA GLU A 245 2.05 6.79 -12.15
C GLU A 245 1.55 6.00 -10.93
N VAL A 246 2.08 4.81 -10.69
CA VAL A 246 1.80 4.04 -9.47
C VAL A 246 2.34 4.74 -8.22
N LEU A 247 3.53 5.35 -8.28
CA LEU A 247 4.07 6.16 -7.18
C LEU A 247 3.19 7.38 -6.93
N SER A 248 2.78 8.10 -7.97
CA SER A 248 1.87 9.25 -7.85
C SER A 248 0.58 8.88 -7.11
N LEU A 249 -0.07 7.78 -7.52
CA LEU A 249 -1.25 7.26 -6.82
C LEU A 249 -0.94 6.83 -5.38
N SER A 250 0.21 6.19 -5.16
CA SER A 250 0.65 5.77 -3.83
C SER A 250 0.87 6.97 -2.91
N PHE A 251 1.51 8.05 -3.38
CA PHE A 251 1.69 9.29 -2.62
C PHE A 251 0.35 9.92 -2.28
N ALA A 252 -0.56 10.05 -3.25
CA ALA A 252 -1.90 10.58 -3.01
C ALA A 252 -2.62 9.82 -1.89
N HIS A 253 -2.55 8.48 -1.92
CA HIS A 253 -3.08 7.64 -0.85
C HIS A 253 -2.36 7.84 0.48
N LYS A 254 -1.04 8.07 0.50
CA LYS A 254 -0.27 8.30 1.74
C LYS A 254 -0.50 9.67 2.38
N PHE A 255 -0.68 10.72 1.59
CA PHE A 255 -1.16 12.02 2.08
C PHE A 255 -2.45 11.82 2.87
N TYR A 256 -3.40 11.13 2.25
CA TYR A 256 -4.66 10.84 2.93
C TYR A 256 -4.48 9.94 4.15
N SER A 257 -3.63 8.92 4.08
CA SER A 257 -3.37 7.99 5.19
C SER A 257 -2.80 8.68 6.44
N ILE A 258 -1.90 9.64 6.27
CA ILE A 258 -1.35 10.45 7.38
C ILE A 258 -2.46 11.24 8.07
N HIS A 259 -3.44 11.72 7.30
CA HIS A 259 -4.58 12.47 7.79
C HIS A 259 -5.70 11.62 8.41
N ARG A 260 -5.52 10.30 8.58
CA ARG A 260 -6.60 9.35 8.92
C ARG A 260 -7.65 9.86 9.91
N HIS A 261 -7.21 10.26 11.09
CA HIS A 261 -8.11 10.66 12.18
C HIS A 261 -8.90 11.94 11.90
N PHE A 262 -8.53 12.69 10.86
CA PHE A 262 -9.10 13.97 10.47
C PHE A 262 -9.77 13.94 9.10
N GLN A 263 -9.92 12.76 8.48
CA GLN A 263 -10.56 12.59 7.17
C GLN A 263 -12.04 12.94 7.22
N ILE A 264 -12.81 12.23 8.04
CA ILE A 264 -14.25 12.51 8.24
C ILE A 264 -14.48 13.88 8.90
N PRO A 265 -13.77 14.25 9.99
CA PRO A 265 -13.91 15.57 10.58
C PRO A 265 -13.72 16.73 9.59
N SER A 266 -12.87 16.57 8.56
CA SER A 266 -12.64 17.62 7.57
C SER A 266 -13.83 17.98 6.69
N PHE A 267 -14.88 17.14 6.66
CA PHE A 267 -16.13 17.43 5.97
C PHE A 267 -17.15 18.16 6.84
N LYS A 268 -16.99 18.10 8.16
CA LYS A 268 -17.96 18.68 9.12
C LYS A 268 -17.43 19.93 9.81
N ASP A 269 -16.17 19.92 10.21
CA ASP A 269 -15.56 20.99 10.99
C ASP A 269 -14.55 21.77 10.13
N PRO A 270 -14.77 23.08 9.90
CA PRO A 270 -13.85 23.95 9.17
C PRO A 270 -12.42 23.95 9.72
N TRP A 271 -12.21 23.67 11.00
CA TRP A 271 -10.89 23.60 11.62
C TRP A 271 -10.01 22.51 11.00
N PHE A 272 -10.62 21.40 10.57
CA PHE A 272 -9.91 20.28 9.95
C PHE A 272 -9.96 20.31 8.41
N ALA A 273 -10.50 21.38 7.81
CA ALA A 273 -10.72 21.48 6.36
C ALA A 273 -9.42 21.39 5.53
N TYR A 274 -8.26 21.70 6.11
CA TYR A 274 -6.99 21.58 5.40
C TYR A 274 -6.72 20.14 4.94
N THR A 275 -7.25 19.12 5.63
CA THR A 275 -7.12 17.71 5.21
C THR A 275 -7.66 17.51 3.79
N LYS A 276 -8.90 17.93 3.54
CA LYS A 276 -9.51 17.75 2.21
C LYS A 276 -8.89 18.68 1.17
N VAL A 277 -8.56 19.91 1.55
CA VAL A 277 -7.90 20.89 0.67
C VAL A 277 -6.53 20.42 0.20
N SER A 278 -5.75 19.79 1.10
CA SER A 278 -4.42 19.27 0.77
C SER A 278 -4.49 18.01 -0.09
N CYS A 279 -5.35 17.05 0.29
CA CYS A 279 -5.28 15.72 -0.28
C CYS A 279 -6.16 15.50 -1.52
N LEU A 280 -7.41 15.99 -1.54
CA LEU A 280 -8.37 15.67 -2.60
C LEU A 280 -7.90 16.09 -4.01
N PRO A 281 -7.23 17.26 -4.20
CA PRO A 281 -6.73 17.64 -5.52
C PRO A 281 -5.64 16.69 -6.06
N ILE A 282 -4.75 16.20 -5.20
CA ILE A 282 -3.68 15.26 -5.58
C ILE A 282 -4.31 13.90 -5.91
N MET A 283 -5.21 13.43 -5.05
CA MET A 283 -6.03 12.23 -5.23
C MET A 283 -6.76 12.21 -6.56
N ARG A 284 -7.51 13.26 -6.87
CA ARG A 284 -8.21 13.42 -8.14
C ARG A 284 -7.26 13.31 -9.33
N ARG A 285 -6.13 14.03 -9.31
CA ARG A 285 -5.15 14.03 -10.40
C ARG A 285 -4.53 12.66 -10.62
N SER A 286 -4.03 12.03 -9.56
CA SER A 286 -3.38 10.71 -9.66
C SER A 286 -4.37 9.61 -10.07
N LEU A 287 -5.62 9.69 -9.60
CA LEU A 287 -6.69 8.78 -10.04
C LEU A 287 -7.00 8.96 -11.52
N ALA A 288 -7.18 10.20 -11.99
CA ALA A 288 -7.47 10.48 -13.39
C ALA A 288 -6.38 9.91 -14.31
N THR A 289 -5.10 10.04 -13.92
CA THR A 289 -3.99 9.48 -14.69
C THR A 289 -3.99 7.95 -14.70
N ILE A 290 -4.12 7.30 -13.53
CA ILE A 290 -3.98 5.84 -13.44
C ILE A 290 -5.09 5.09 -14.19
N ILE A 291 -6.33 5.60 -14.14
CA ILE A 291 -7.47 4.97 -14.82
C ILE A 291 -7.50 5.26 -16.33
N SER A 292 -6.71 6.24 -16.78
CA SER A 292 -6.59 6.64 -18.19
C SER A 292 -5.32 6.10 -18.86
N LEU A 293 -4.57 5.22 -18.18
CA LEU A 293 -3.39 4.59 -18.77
C LEU A 293 -3.76 3.83 -20.06
N PRO A 294 -2.96 3.94 -21.13
CA PRO A 294 -3.22 3.23 -22.38
C PRO A 294 -3.14 1.72 -22.17
N GLU A 295 -3.94 0.94 -22.89
CA GLU A 295 -3.91 -0.53 -22.82
C GLU A 295 -2.63 -1.06 -23.49
N GLU A 296 -1.63 -1.34 -22.66
CA GLU A 296 -0.32 -1.83 -23.07
C GLU A 296 0.18 -2.91 -22.10
N THR A 297 1.31 -3.56 -22.39
CA THR A 297 1.83 -4.70 -21.64
C THR A 297 1.94 -4.45 -20.12
N TYR A 298 2.51 -3.31 -19.71
CA TYR A 298 2.68 -2.98 -18.29
C TYR A 298 1.38 -2.51 -17.62
N THR A 299 0.40 -2.02 -18.37
CA THR A 299 -0.89 -1.59 -17.83
C THR A 299 -1.64 -2.75 -17.18
N SER A 300 -1.61 -3.93 -17.82
CA SER A 300 -2.18 -5.15 -17.24
C SER A 300 -1.52 -5.52 -15.90
N ILE A 301 -0.19 -5.37 -15.81
CA ILE A 301 0.56 -5.60 -14.57
C ILE A 301 0.10 -4.60 -13.49
N VAL A 302 0.07 -3.30 -13.80
CA VAL A 302 -0.37 -2.24 -12.88
C VAL A 302 -1.78 -2.52 -12.35
N LYS A 303 -2.71 -2.86 -13.24
CA LYS A 303 -4.11 -3.21 -12.91
C LYS A 303 -4.21 -4.45 -12.01
N SER A 304 -3.29 -5.40 -12.16
CA SER A 304 -3.27 -6.62 -11.33
C SER A 304 -2.75 -6.40 -9.90
N LEU A 305 -2.06 -5.29 -9.63
CA LEU A 305 -1.50 -5.02 -8.31
C LEU A 305 -2.62 -4.76 -7.28
N TRP A 306 -2.62 -5.51 -6.19
CA TRP A 306 -3.60 -5.31 -5.10
C TRP A 306 -3.52 -3.89 -4.51
N THR A 307 -2.33 -3.30 -4.46
CA THR A 307 -2.11 -1.94 -3.97
C THR A 307 -2.81 -0.92 -4.84
N VAL A 308 -2.72 -1.06 -6.17
CA VAL A 308 -3.37 -0.15 -7.12
C VAL A 308 -4.88 -0.24 -7.00
N ASN A 309 -5.45 -1.44 -6.95
CA ASN A 309 -6.90 -1.63 -6.75
C ASN A 309 -7.37 -1.01 -5.42
N THR A 310 -6.61 -1.19 -4.34
CA THR A 310 -6.91 -0.59 -3.02
C THR A 310 -6.83 0.94 -3.07
N GLN A 311 -5.82 1.48 -3.73
CA GLN A 311 -5.59 2.93 -3.81
C GLN A 311 -6.61 3.61 -4.71
N VAL A 312 -6.98 3.01 -5.85
CA VAL A 312 -8.07 3.47 -6.72
C VAL A 312 -9.37 3.51 -5.92
N LEU A 313 -9.74 2.40 -5.26
CA LEU A 313 -10.94 2.32 -4.42
C LEU A 313 -10.96 3.39 -3.32
N THR A 314 -9.88 3.50 -2.56
CA THR A 314 -9.77 4.49 -1.48
C THR A 314 -9.93 5.90 -2.05
N THR A 315 -9.27 6.17 -3.17
CA THR A 315 -9.26 7.51 -3.76
C THR A 315 -10.65 7.95 -4.22
N VAL A 316 -11.35 7.09 -4.94
CA VAL A 316 -12.69 7.40 -5.44
C VAL A 316 -13.72 7.51 -4.31
N VAL A 317 -13.63 6.67 -3.26
CA VAL A 317 -14.54 6.75 -2.11
C VAL A 317 -14.47 8.12 -1.45
N TRP A 318 -13.26 8.67 -1.26
CA TRP A 318 -13.10 9.98 -0.63
C TRP A 318 -13.53 11.15 -1.51
N LEU A 319 -13.39 11.02 -2.84
CA LEU A 319 -13.98 11.99 -3.77
C LEU A 319 -15.51 11.94 -3.73
N LEU A 320 -16.11 10.74 -3.64
CA LEU A 320 -17.56 10.59 -3.48
C LEU A 320 -18.04 11.13 -2.13
N PHE A 321 -17.24 11.01 -1.06
CA PHE A 321 -17.59 11.60 0.23
C PHE A 321 -17.58 13.13 0.18
N GLU A 322 -16.63 13.76 -0.51
CA GLU A 322 -16.69 15.20 -0.77
C GLU A 322 -17.98 15.57 -1.51
N LEU A 323 -18.38 14.77 -2.50
CA LEU A 323 -19.62 15.00 -3.24
C LEU A 323 -20.87 14.84 -2.37
N ILE A 324 -20.91 13.85 -1.46
CA ILE A 324 -22.07 13.57 -0.60
C ILE A 324 -22.17 14.58 0.54
N PHE A 325 -21.08 14.82 1.28
CA PHE A 325 -21.10 15.62 2.50
C PHE A 325 -20.99 17.15 2.27
N SER A 326 -20.42 17.60 1.14
CA SER A 326 -20.29 19.05 0.88
C SER A 326 -21.50 19.66 0.13
N ARG A 327 -22.61 18.92 -0.04
CA ARG A 327 -23.83 19.41 -0.70
C ARG A 327 -24.58 20.50 0.06
N GLY A 328 -24.47 20.53 1.39
CA GLY A 328 -25.16 21.53 2.25
C GLY A 328 -24.39 22.83 2.49
N THR A 329 -23.08 22.87 2.19
CA THR A 329 -22.19 23.97 2.59
C THR A 329 -21.96 25.03 1.50
N GLY A 330 -22.51 24.83 0.30
CA GLY A 330 -22.51 25.80 -0.80
C GLY A 330 -21.17 26.03 -1.51
N THR A 331 -20.06 25.43 -1.04
CA THR A 331 -18.74 25.52 -1.70
C THR A 331 -18.13 24.12 -1.83
N GLN A 332 -18.27 23.52 -3.02
CA GLN A 332 -17.57 22.29 -3.37
C GLN A 332 -16.13 22.60 -3.77
N LEU A 333 -15.17 21.84 -3.24
CA LEU A 333 -13.75 22.01 -3.56
C LEU A 333 -13.43 21.61 -5.01
N LEU A 334 -14.17 20.63 -5.53
CA LEU A 334 -13.95 19.99 -6.81
C LEU A 334 -15.28 19.93 -7.60
N ASP A 335 -15.18 19.87 -8.92
CA ASP A 335 -16.35 19.79 -9.79
C ASP A 335 -17.11 18.47 -9.58
N ALA A 336 -18.41 18.57 -9.26
CA ALA A 336 -19.26 17.40 -9.00
C ALA A 336 -19.39 16.47 -10.21
N THR A 337 -19.42 17.03 -11.43
CA THR A 337 -19.54 16.23 -12.66
C THR A 337 -18.26 15.44 -12.89
N GLU A 338 -17.10 16.05 -12.66
CA GLU A 338 -15.79 15.41 -12.72
C GLU A 338 -15.67 14.28 -11.69
N ILE A 339 -16.09 14.49 -10.44
CA ILE A 339 -16.08 13.43 -9.42
C ILE A 339 -16.91 12.23 -9.88
N ARG A 340 -18.12 12.45 -10.40
CA ARG A 340 -19.00 11.38 -10.88
C ARG A 340 -18.40 10.63 -12.08
N ASP A 341 -17.81 11.34 -13.04
CA ASP A 341 -17.14 10.72 -14.18
C ASP A 341 -15.95 9.85 -13.74
N LEU A 342 -15.10 10.37 -12.84
CA LEU A 342 -14.01 9.60 -12.24
C LEU A 342 -14.52 8.37 -11.49
N ALA A 343 -15.64 8.49 -10.78
CA ALA A 343 -16.23 7.38 -10.05
C ALA A 343 -16.77 6.28 -10.97
N ILE A 344 -17.44 6.64 -12.06
CA ILE A 344 -17.91 5.70 -13.08
C ILE A 344 -16.72 4.98 -13.73
N LYS A 345 -15.69 5.73 -14.16
CA LYS A 345 -14.48 5.15 -14.75
C LYS A 345 -13.74 4.23 -13.77
N SER A 346 -13.65 4.61 -12.50
CA SER A 346 -13.05 3.78 -11.44
C SER A 346 -13.86 2.51 -11.17
N SER A 347 -15.19 2.61 -11.21
CA SER A 347 -16.08 1.44 -11.14
C SER A 347 -15.80 0.47 -12.29
N SER A 348 -15.74 0.95 -13.54
CA SER A 348 -15.37 0.13 -14.70
C SER A 348 -13.97 -0.48 -14.58
N PHE A 349 -12.99 0.28 -14.10
CA PHE A 349 -11.62 -0.21 -13.84
C PHE A 349 -11.63 -1.39 -12.87
N LEU A 350 -12.33 -1.27 -11.73
CA LEU A 350 -12.40 -2.36 -10.74
C LEU A 350 -13.25 -3.54 -11.23
N GLN A 351 -14.31 -3.27 -12.01
CA GLN A 351 -15.13 -4.31 -12.64
C GLN A 351 -14.30 -5.21 -13.56
N GLN A 352 -13.39 -4.64 -14.35
CA GLN A 352 -12.49 -5.40 -15.23
C GLN A 352 -11.52 -6.30 -14.43
N ASN A 353 -11.08 -5.82 -13.25
CA ASN A 353 -10.10 -6.52 -12.42
C ASN A 353 -10.72 -7.51 -11.42
N GLN A 354 -12.05 -7.54 -11.27
CA GLN A 354 -12.74 -8.28 -10.22
C GLN A 354 -12.51 -9.80 -10.25
N ILE A 355 -12.19 -10.36 -11.42
CA ILE A 355 -11.92 -11.81 -11.58
C ILE A 355 -10.63 -12.18 -10.85
N MET A 356 -9.63 -11.30 -10.90
CA MET A 356 -8.30 -11.54 -10.31
C MET A 356 -8.18 -10.97 -8.90
N SER A 357 -9.04 -10.03 -8.51
CA SER A 357 -8.94 -9.30 -7.25
C SER A 357 -10.27 -9.18 -6.52
N ARG A 358 -10.37 -9.83 -5.36
CA ARG A 358 -11.48 -9.66 -4.42
C ARG A 358 -11.61 -8.22 -3.91
N ILE A 359 -10.49 -7.49 -3.84
CA ILE A 359 -10.50 -6.05 -3.51
C ILE A 359 -11.26 -5.28 -4.60
N ALA A 360 -10.96 -5.55 -5.87
CA ALA A 360 -11.63 -4.90 -6.97
C ALA A 360 -13.12 -5.27 -7.03
N LYS A 361 -13.47 -6.53 -6.81
CA LYS A 361 -14.88 -6.99 -6.73
C LYS A 361 -15.68 -6.23 -5.66
N ARG A 362 -15.16 -6.18 -4.42
CA ARG A 362 -15.81 -5.44 -3.33
C ARG A 362 -15.85 -3.94 -3.59
N GLY A 363 -14.76 -3.39 -4.16
CA GLY A 363 -14.66 -1.99 -4.51
C GLY A 363 -15.67 -1.56 -5.57
N PHE A 364 -15.90 -2.38 -6.60
CA PHE A 364 -16.93 -2.17 -7.61
C PHE A 364 -18.32 -2.05 -6.97
N SER A 365 -18.69 -3.00 -6.09
CA SER A 365 -19.96 -2.93 -5.37
C SER A 365 -20.07 -1.65 -4.53
N LEU A 366 -19.03 -1.30 -3.77
CA LEU A 366 -19.04 -0.14 -2.90
C LEU A 366 -19.20 1.18 -3.67
N ILE A 367 -18.45 1.36 -4.77
CA ILE A 367 -18.54 2.57 -5.59
C ILE A 367 -19.95 2.72 -6.17
N ASN A 368 -20.56 1.66 -6.67
CA ASN A 368 -21.91 1.72 -7.23
C ASN A 368 -22.95 2.04 -6.17
N THR A 369 -22.83 1.45 -4.96
CA THR A 369 -23.70 1.81 -3.82
C THR A 369 -23.57 3.28 -3.43
N LEU A 370 -22.35 3.84 -3.41
CA LEU A 370 -22.14 5.26 -3.11
C LEU A 370 -22.65 6.18 -4.22
N LEU A 371 -22.55 5.78 -5.50
CA LEU A 371 -23.12 6.51 -6.63
C LEU A 371 -24.66 6.50 -6.61
N GLU A 372 -25.28 5.40 -6.16
CA GLU A 372 -26.73 5.33 -5.95
C GLU A 372 -27.17 6.25 -4.81
N LEU A 373 -26.45 6.22 -3.68
CA LEU A 373 -26.70 7.12 -2.56
C LEU A 373 -26.58 8.58 -2.97
N ASP A 374 -25.54 8.95 -3.73
CA ASP A 374 -25.36 10.31 -4.25
C ASP A 374 -26.57 10.80 -5.06
N LYS A 375 -27.17 9.91 -5.87
CA LYS A 375 -28.38 10.22 -6.65
C LYS A 375 -29.62 10.33 -5.77
N SER A 376 -29.76 9.49 -4.74
CA SER A 376 -30.88 9.54 -3.80
C SER A 376 -30.84 10.82 -2.96
N VAL A 377 -29.66 11.21 -2.47
CA VAL A 377 -29.43 12.48 -1.78
C VAL A 377 -29.76 13.66 -2.71
N GLU A 378 -29.40 13.59 -4.00
CA GLU A 378 -29.75 14.62 -4.99
C GLU A 378 -31.25 14.78 -5.21
N ARG A 379 -32.01 13.68 -5.11
CA ARG A 379 -33.48 13.70 -5.20
C ARG A 379 -34.15 14.13 -3.89
N GLY A 380 -33.41 14.19 -2.79
CA GLY A 380 -33.93 14.45 -1.45
C GLY A 380 -34.57 13.21 -0.79
N ASP A 381 -34.31 12.01 -1.33
CA ASP A 381 -34.85 10.74 -0.82
C ASP A 381 -34.13 10.29 0.46
N ASP A 382 -32.83 10.58 0.56
CA ASP A 382 -31.96 10.24 1.69
C ASP A 382 -31.36 11.49 2.31
N THR A 383 -31.42 11.59 3.64
CA THR A 383 -30.87 12.71 4.42
C THR A 383 -29.78 12.28 5.41
N GLU A 384 -29.56 10.97 5.52
CA GLU A 384 -28.69 10.36 6.53
C GLU A 384 -27.75 9.33 5.86
N PHE A 385 -26.47 9.41 6.19
CA PHE A 385 -25.44 8.49 5.71
C PHE A 385 -25.28 7.36 6.73
N ASN A 386 -25.72 6.15 6.38
CA ASN A 386 -25.57 4.97 7.23
C ASN A 386 -24.47 4.05 6.71
N LEU A 387 -23.32 4.10 7.37
CA LEU A 387 -22.15 3.33 6.97
C LEU A 387 -22.34 1.82 7.18
N LYS A 388 -23.06 1.41 8.25
CA LYS A 388 -23.36 -0.03 8.48
C LYS A 388 -24.21 -0.62 7.37
N GLU A 389 -25.19 0.13 6.89
CA GLU A 389 -26.06 -0.32 5.83
C GLU A 389 -25.28 -0.49 4.51
N ILE A 390 -24.45 0.50 4.16
CA ILE A 390 -23.58 0.42 2.98
C ILE A 390 -22.67 -0.81 3.06
N ILE A 391 -22.06 -1.03 4.23
CA ILE A 391 -21.19 -2.19 4.48
C ILE A 391 -21.96 -3.51 4.32
N SER A 392 -23.13 -3.63 4.94
CA SER A 392 -23.96 -4.83 4.87
C SER A 392 -24.39 -5.16 3.44
N ARG A 393 -24.74 -4.14 2.64
CA ARG A 393 -25.07 -4.31 1.22
C ARG A 393 -23.87 -4.84 0.42
N VAL A 394 -22.67 -4.32 0.66
CA VAL A 394 -21.43 -4.77 -0.01
C VAL A 394 -21.07 -6.21 0.38
N GLU A 395 -21.23 -6.58 1.65
CA GLU A 395 -20.95 -7.93 2.14
C GLU A 395 -21.90 -8.97 1.57
N LYS A 396 -23.20 -8.66 1.52
CA LYS A 396 -24.21 -9.55 0.93
C LYS A 396 -23.92 -9.87 -0.53
N ASN A 397 -23.58 -8.86 -1.33
CA ASN A 397 -23.22 -9.04 -2.73
C ASN A 397 -21.97 -9.93 -2.92
N ASP A 398 -21.02 -9.93 -1.97
CA ASP A 398 -19.85 -10.80 -2.01
C ASP A 398 -20.17 -12.26 -1.66
N GLN A 399 -21.17 -12.50 -0.79
CA GLN A 399 -21.62 -13.83 -0.39
C GLN A 399 -22.45 -14.53 -1.49
N ASP A 400 -23.43 -13.84 -2.08
CA ASP A 400 -24.31 -14.40 -3.11
C ASP A 400 -23.51 -14.95 -4.32
N SER A 401 -22.42 -14.29 -4.66
CA SER A 401 -21.53 -14.69 -5.77
C SER A 401 -20.51 -15.79 -5.41
N ARG A 402 -20.36 -16.16 -4.13
CA ARG A 402 -19.58 -17.35 -3.71
C ARG A 402 -20.36 -18.64 -3.88
N GLU A 403 -21.66 -18.60 -3.59
CA GLU A 403 -22.55 -19.76 -3.77
C GLU A 403 -22.64 -20.17 -5.25
N GLU A 404 -22.61 -19.19 -6.16
CA GLU A 404 -22.60 -19.43 -7.61
C GLU A 404 -21.26 -19.96 -8.16
N SER A 405 -20.13 -19.72 -7.48
CA SER A 405 -18.78 -20.04 -8.00
C SER A 405 -18.14 -21.30 -7.41
N GLY A 406 -18.86 -22.05 -6.57
CA GLY A 406 -18.43 -23.36 -6.06
C GLY A 406 -17.11 -23.35 -5.27
N GLY A 407 -16.74 -22.21 -4.69
CA GLY A 407 -15.48 -22.06 -3.94
C GLY A 407 -15.48 -22.85 -2.64
N LEU A 408 -14.32 -23.42 -2.27
CA LEU A 408 -14.11 -24.03 -0.95
C LEU A 408 -14.44 -23.04 0.18
N PRO A 409 -15.05 -23.49 1.30
CA PRO A 409 -15.31 -22.63 2.44
C PRO A 409 -13.98 -22.29 3.13
N SER A 410 -13.42 -21.12 2.83
CA SER A 410 -12.37 -20.56 3.67
C SER A 410 -13.02 -20.02 4.93
N ALA A 411 -12.76 -20.68 6.07
CA ALA A 411 -13.16 -20.18 7.39
C ALA A 411 -12.74 -18.71 7.53
N GLU A 412 -13.72 -17.86 7.83
CA GLU A 412 -13.56 -16.41 7.88
C GLU A 412 -12.52 -16.00 8.92
N LEU A 413 -11.49 -15.30 8.46
CA LEU A 413 -10.74 -14.35 9.26
C LEU A 413 -10.79 -13.03 8.49
N ASN A 414 -11.77 -12.21 8.88
CA ASN A 414 -12.14 -10.92 8.28
C ASN A 414 -11.34 -9.79 8.97
N GLY A 415 -10.04 -9.66 8.69
CA GLY A 415 -9.17 -8.68 9.38
C GLY A 415 -8.66 -7.52 8.53
N SER A 416 -8.85 -7.49 7.21
CA SER A 416 -8.18 -6.48 6.36
C SER A 416 -9.01 -5.78 5.27
N SER A 417 -10.32 -6.03 5.15
CA SER A 417 -11.08 -5.40 4.07
C SER A 417 -11.17 -3.88 4.26
N PHE A 418 -11.16 -3.10 3.17
CA PHE A 418 -11.50 -1.66 3.19
C PHE A 418 -12.84 -1.42 3.93
N VAL A 419 -13.75 -2.39 3.89
CA VAL A 419 -15.00 -2.41 4.67
C VAL A 419 -14.76 -2.48 6.18
N ASN A 420 -13.81 -3.30 6.65
CA ASN A 420 -13.40 -3.35 8.06
C ASN A 420 -12.66 -2.07 8.47
N TRP A 421 -11.93 -1.47 7.51
CA TRP A 421 -11.26 -0.18 7.67
C TRP A 421 -12.27 0.96 7.90
N LEU A 422 -13.33 1.05 7.09
CA LEU A 422 -14.47 1.95 7.32
C LEU A 422 -15.17 1.65 8.65
N SER A 423 -15.36 0.37 8.98
CA SER A 423 -16.03 -0.07 10.22
C SER A 423 -15.27 0.33 11.49
N ARG A 424 -13.94 0.27 11.48
CA ARG A 424 -13.09 0.64 12.63
C ARG A 424 -13.17 2.15 12.92
N ASP A 425 -13.19 2.99 11.89
CA ASP A 425 -13.33 4.44 12.06
C ASP A 425 -14.77 4.83 12.43
N ALA A 426 -15.78 4.10 11.92
CA ALA A 426 -17.19 4.28 12.28
C ALA A 426 -17.50 3.96 13.75
N ALA A 427 -16.74 3.04 14.37
CA ALA A 427 -16.86 2.76 15.80
C ALA A 427 -16.44 3.95 16.68
N ILE A 428 -15.63 4.87 16.15
CA ILE A 428 -15.14 6.07 16.84
C ILE A 428 -16.05 7.28 16.55
N LEU A 429 -16.55 7.40 15.32
CA LEU A 429 -17.29 8.58 14.83
C LEU A 429 -18.82 8.44 14.89
N GLY A 430 -19.32 7.26 15.24
CA GLY A 430 -20.73 6.90 15.05
C GLY A 430 -20.96 6.34 13.65
N PHE A 431 -21.85 5.36 13.54
CA PHE A 431 -22.09 4.63 12.29
C PHE A 431 -23.08 5.32 11.35
N THR A 432 -23.69 6.40 11.83
CA THR A 432 -24.72 7.14 11.15
C THR A 432 -24.38 8.63 11.24
N MET A 433 -24.42 9.33 10.11
CA MET A 433 -24.04 10.72 9.99
C MET A 433 -25.10 11.48 9.20
N ASP A 434 -25.64 12.56 9.77
CA ASP A 434 -26.51 13.46 9.01
C ASP A 434 -25.73 14.09 7.84
N ILE A 435 -26.32 14.02 6.64
CA ILE A 435 -25.72 14.53 5.40
C ILE A 435 -25.88 16.05 5.30
N PHE A 436 -26.91 16.58 5.94
CA PHE A 436 -27.31 17.98 5.91
C PHE A 436 -27.17 18.68 7.27
N ASP A 437 -26.23 18.25 8.13
CA ASP A 437 -26.00 18.91 9.43
C ASP A 437 -25.96 20.43 9.24
N SER A 438 -26.97 21.09 9.78
CA SER A 438 -27.15 22.54 9.67
C SER A 438 -26.49 23.23 10.85
N ALA A 439 -25.58 24.16 10.51
CA ALA A 439 -24.81 25.09 11.35
C ALA A 439 -23.46 24.59 11.88
#